data_AF-A0A955LGG5-F1
#
_entry.id   AF-A0A955LGG5-F1
#
_cell.length_a   1.000
_cell.length_b   1.000
_cell.length_c   1.000
_cell.angle_alpha   90.00
_cell.angle_beta   90.00
_cell.angle_gamma   90.00
#
_symmetry.space_group_name_H-M   'P 1'
#
loop_
_entity.id
_entity.type
_entity.pdbx_description
1 polymer ?
#
loop_
_entity_poly.entity_id
_entity_poly.type
_entity_poly.pdbx_seq_one_letter_code
_entity_poly.pdbx_strand_id
1 'polypeptide(L)'
;MLSKIVQETADAVTAAIEGTDDVMTALRTAVKNQVVGVFQDTSDVSTTGMNAIGDVVTGAIQSAANVGTSLTDATQTTVRGVIVGVSEVGGDVITATRKTVHTAITSTASVGGDIGSVAVAAVEEAIDAAGSVGVSSTEAVQAAVVGAIKAADESSSEAGNAVRDALLSAASLPHDMVEKAISGSSEE
;
A
#
# COMPACT_ATOMS: atom_id res chain seq x y z
N MET A 1 3.47 -21.86 -1.31
CA MET A 1 4.66 -21.29 -1.98
C MET A 1 4.71 -19.78 -1.82
N LEU A 2 3.58 -19.05 -1.96
CA LEU A 2 3.47 -17.62 -1.60
C LEU A 2 4.05 -17.28 -0.22
N SER A 3 3.81 -18.12 0.79
CA SER A 3 4.33 -17.92 2.14
C SER A 3 5.86 -17.89 2.27
N LYS A 4 6.62 -18.52 1.35
CA LYS A 4 8.09 -18.53 1.43
C LYS A 4 8.69 -17.23 0.89
N ILE A 5 8.13 -16.72 -0.21
CA ILE A 5 8.59 -15.47 -0.84
C ILE A 5 8.23 -14.27 0.06
N VAL A 6 7.00 -14.24 0.59
CA VAL A 6 6.59 -13.23 1.55
C VAL A 6 7.49 -13.26 2.79
N GLN A 7 7.78 -14.45 3.33
CA GLN A 7 8.67 -14.58 4.49
C GLN A 7 10.10 -14.14 4.18
N GLU A 8 10.67 -14.57 3.06
CA GLU A 8 12.02 -14.15 2.64
C GLU A 8 12.11 -12.64 2.43
N THR A 9 11.04 -12.04 1.89
CA THR A 9 10.94 -10.58 1.71
C THR A 9 10.79 -9.86 3.06
N ALA A 10 9.95 -10.37 3.95
CA ALA A 10 9.82 -9.85 5.31
C ALA A 10 11.15 -9.96 6.07
N ASP A 11 11.87 -11.07 5.96
CA ASP A 11 13.16 -11.27 6.62
C ASP A 11 14.21 -10.30 6.06
N ALA A 12 14.24 -10.10 4.73
CA ALA A 12 15.13 -9.14 4.08
C ALA A 12 14.83 -7.69 4.48
N VAL A 13 13.54 -7.31 4.54
CA VAL A 13 13.12 -5.98 5.01
C VAL A 13 13.43 -5.80 6.49
N THR A 14 13.16 -6.81 7.32
CA THR A 14 13.48 -6.80 8.76
C THR A 14 14.98 -6.60 8.96
N ALA A 15 15.82 -7.38 8.27
CA ALA A 15 17.27 -7.27 8.34
C ALA A 15 17.79 -5.90 7.89
N ALA A 16 17.08 -5.21 6.99
CA ALA A 16 17.46 -3.88 6.53
C ALA A 16 17.11 -2.76 7.52
N ILE A 17 16.11 -2.97 8.39
CA ILE A 17 15.60 -1.94 9.31
C ILE A 17 15.97 -2.20 10.77
N GLU A 18 16.20 -3.46 11.16
CA GLU A 18 16.53 -3.85 12.51
C GLU A 18 17.90 -3.30 12.92
N GLY A 19 17.96 -2.63 14.07
CA GLY A 19 19.18 -2.01 14.58
C GLY A 19 19.58 -0.69 13.90
N THR A 20 18.74 -0.16 13.01
CA THR A 20 18.93 1.18 12.43
C THR A 20 18.32 2.28 13.31
N ASP A 21 18.99 3.43 13.42
CA ASP A 21 18.47 4.58 14.17
C ASP A 21 17.28 5.26 13.44
N ASP A 22 17.21 5.10 12.11
CA ASP A 22 16.13 5.62 11.26
C ASP A 22 15.44 4.48 10.50
N VAL A 23 14.62 3.73 11.23
CA VAL A 23 13.85 2.58 10.75
C VAL A 23 12.98 2.95 9.55
N MET A 24 12.41 4.16 9.51
CA MET A 24 11.47 4.55 8.46
C MET A 24 12.18 4.85 7.15
N THR A 25 13.32 5.54 7.20
CA THR A 25 14.15 5.73 6.01
C THR A 25 14.72 4.41 5.50
N ALA A 26 15.14 3.53 6.41
CA ALA A 26 15.60 2.19 6.05
C ALA A 26 14.49 1.36 5.39
N LEU A 27 13.28 1.37 5.97
CA LEU A 27 12.10 0.68 5.43
C LEU A 27 11.76 1.18 4.03
N ARG A 28 11.68 2.51 3.85
CA ARG A 28 11.40 3.13 2.55
C ARG A 28 12.40 2.68 1.50
N THR A 29 13.68 2.71 1.85
CA THR A 29 14.78 2.38 0.94
C THR A 29 14.74 0.90 0.58
N ALA A 30 14.51 0.02 1.57
CA ALA A 30 14.38 -1.41 1.35
C ALA A 30 13.20 -1.72 0.41
N VAL A 31 12.00 -1.19 0.70
CA VAL A 31 10.81 -1.38 -0.12
C VAL A 31 11.05 -0.89 -1.55
N LYS A 32 11.57 0.33 -1.71
CA LYS A 32 11.84 0.88 -3.04
C LYS A 32 12.82 0.02 -3.83
N ASN A 33 13.94 -0.36 -3.22
CA ASN A 33 14.96 -1.18 -3.87
C ASN A 33 14.43 -2.57 -4.25
N GLN A 34 13.59 -3.17 -3.42
CA GLN A 34 12.95 -4.45 -3.75
C GLN A 34 12.00 -4.31 -4.95
N VAL A 35 11.17 -3.26 -4.97
CA VAL A 35 10.27 -3.00 -6.11
C VAL A 35 11.05 -2.77 -7.40
N VAL A 36 12.09 -1.93 -7.35
CA VAL A 36 12.97 -1.69 -8.51
C VAL A 36 13.65 -2.98 -8.97
N GLY A 37 14.17 -3.78 -8.03
CA GLY A 37 14.79 -5.08 -8.32
C GLY A 37 13.82 -6.06 -8.97
N VAL A 38 12.60 -6.20 -8.45
CA VAL A 38 11.53 -7.03 -9.02
C VAL A 38 11.29 -6.71 -10.48
N PHE A 39 11.22 -5.42 -10.84
CA PHE A 39 10.99 -5.01 -12.23
C PHE A 39 12.23 -5.05 -13.13
N GLN A 40 13.43 -4.94 -12.57
CA GLN A 40 14.66 -5.13 -13.34
C GLN A 40 14.92 -6.60 -13.65
N ASP A 41 14.62 -7.48 -12.69
CA ASP A 41 14.82 -8.93 -12.81
C ASP A 41 13.70 -9.59 -13.62
N THR A 42 12.49 -9.03 -13.55
CA THR A 42 11.33 -9.53 -14.29
C THR A 42 11.10 -8.65 -15.52
N SER A 43 11.48 -9.12 -16.72
CA SER A 43 11.16 -8.44 -17.98
C SER A 43 9.64 -8.31 -18.26
N ASP A 44 8.82 -8.88 -17.39
CA ASP A 44 7.38 -8.99 -17.48
C ASP A 44 6.74 -8.14 -16.38
N VAL A 45 6.49 -6.86 -16.71
CA VAL A 45 5.81 -5.85 -15.86
C VAL A 45 4.31 -6.20 -15.67
N SER A 46 3.88 -7.39 -16.08
CA SER A 46 2.50 -7.88 -16.01
C SER A 46 2.15 -8.39 -14.60
N THR A 47 1.14 -9.27 -14.50
CA THR A 47 0.59 -9.81 -13.25
C THR A 47 1.66 -10.36 -12.30
N THR A 48 2.75 -10.93 -12.82
CA THR A 48 3.84 -11.50 -11.99
C THR A 48 4.59 -10.42 -11.20
N GLY A 49 4.99 -9.32 -11.85
CA GLY A 49 5.65 -8.19 -11.18
C GLY A 49 4.73 -7.55 -10.13
N MET A 50 3.45 -7.38 -10.45
CA MET A 50 2.47 -6.81 -9.53
C MET A 50 2.16 -7.72 -8.33
N ASN A 51 2.23 -9.05 -8.48
CA ASN A 51 2.11 -9.96 -7.35
C ASN A 51 3.33 -9.88 -6.42
N ALA A 52 4.54 -9.80 -6.99
CA ALA A 52 5.75 -9.62 -6.21
C ALA A 52 5.77 -8.29 -5.44
N ILE A 53 5.20 -7.21 -5.99
CA ILE A 53 4.97 -5.97 -5.23
C ILE A 53 4.07 -6.22 -4.01
N GLY A 54 3.00 -6.99 -4.19
CA GLY A 54 2.13 -7.37 -3.07
C GLY A 54 2.90 -8.11 -1.97
N ASP A 55 3.81 -9.00 -2.35
CA ASP A 55 4.67 -9.71 -1.40
C ASP A 55 5.61 -8.74 -0.66
N VAL A 56 6.16 -7.74 -1.35
CA VAL A 56 6.98 -6.67 -0.73
C VAL A 56 6.17 -5.85 0.27
N VAL A 57 4.95 -5.44 -0.09
CA VAL A 57 4.07 -4.69 0.81
C VAL A 57 3.74 -5.54 2.05
N THR A 58 3.36 -6.79 1.84
CA THR A 58 3.01 -7.71 2.93
C THR A 58 4.19 -7.92 3.88
N GLY A 59 5.37 -8.18 3.31
CA GLY A 59 6.59 -8.36 4.10
C GLY A 59 6.93 -7.10 4.89
N ALA A 60 6.85 -5.92 4.28
CA ALA A 60 7.14 -4.65 4.94
C ALA A 60 6.19 -4.37 6.13
N ILE A 61 4.90 -4.58 5.97
CA ILE A 61 3.91 -4.39 7.04
C ILE A 61 4.09 -5.41 8.17
N GLN A 62 4.36 -6.68 7.83
CA GLN A 62 4.64 -7.71 8.84
C GLN A 62 5.94 -7.43 9.59
N SER A 63 7.01 -7.02 8.89
CA SER A 63 8.26 -6.59 9.51
C SER A 63 8.04 -5.44 10.48
N ALA A 64 7.31 -4.41 10.04
CA ALA A 64 6.97 -3.27 10.90
C ALA A 64 6.19 -3.69 12.15
N ALA A 65 5.21 -4.59 12.00
CA ALA A 65 4.47 -5.16 13.13
C ALA A 65 5.40 -5.91 14.11
N ASN A 66 6.31 -6.74 13.57
CA ASN A 66 7.23 -7.55 14.36
C ASN A 66 8.25 -6.72 15.16
N VAL A 67 8.71 -5.60 14.60
CA VAL A 67 9.65 -4.69 15.28
C VAL A 67 8.93 -3.59 16.10
N GLY A 68 7.60 -3.66 16.21
CA GLY A 68 6.79 -2.75 17.03
C GLY A 68 6.64 -1.33 16.48
N THR A 69 6.81 -1.15 15.16
CA THR A 69 6.59 0.13 14.49
C THR A 69 5.10 0.43 14.33
N SER A 70 4.74 1.73 14.31
CA SER A 70 3.40 2.19 13.93
C SER A 70 2.97 1.66 12.56
N LEU A 71 1.87 0.92 12.50
CA LEU A 71 1.36 0.38 11.24
C LEU A 71 0.91 1.47 10.26
N THR A 72 0.46 2.63 10.75
CA THR A 72 0.13 3.76 9.86
C THR A 72 1.39 4.30 9.20
N ASP A 73 2.45 4.53 9.97
CA ASP A 73 3.70 5.12 9.49
C ASP A 73 4.44 4.15 8.55
N ALA A 74 4.43 2.87 8.92
CA ALA A 74 4.95 1.80 8.07
C ALA A 74 4.16 1.69 6.77
N THR A 75 2.83 1.82 6.83
CA THR A 75 1.99 1.81 5.63
C THR A 75 2.30 2.99 4.74
N GLN A 76 2.36 4.22 5.26
CA GLN A 76 2.71 5.38 4.46
C GLN A 76 4.09 5.22 3.81
N THR A 77 5.08 4.83 4.62
CA THR A 77 6.45 4.62 4.16
C THR A 77 6.54 3.56 3.05
N THR A 78 5.80 2.46 3.20
CA THR A 78 5.73 1.37 2.24
C THR A 78 5.01 1.80 0.96
N VAL A 79 3.84 2.43 1.09
CA VAL A 79 3.02 2.92 -0.04
C VAL A 79 3.84 3.86 -0.92
N ARG A 80 4.52 4.84 -0.32
CA ARG A 80 5.43 5.73 -1.07
C ARG A 80 6.55 4.97 -1.75
N GLY A 81 7.24 4.11 -1.01
CA GLY A 81 8.38 3.34 -1.52
C GLY A 81 8.00 2.54 -2.76
N VAL A 82 6.81 1.92 -2.75
CA VAL A 82 6.29 1.18 -3.90
C VAL A 82 5.93 2.10 -5.06
N ILE A 83 5.12 3.13 -4.84
CA ILE A 83 4.64 4.00 -5.91
C ILE A 83 5.79 4.70 -6.63
N VAL A 84 6.75 5.25 -5.86
CA VAL A 84 7.95 5.87 -6.41
C VAL A 84 8.82 4.83 -7.12
N GLY A 85 9.01 3.63 -6.54
CA GLY A 85 9.77 2.56 -7.17
C GLY A 85 9.18 2.09 -8.50
N VAL A 86 7.86 1.95 -8.58
CA VAL A 86 7.13 1.63 -9.82
C VAL A 86 7.32 2.72 -10.87
N SER A 87 7.24 3.99 -10.46
CA SER A 87 7.46 5.12 -11.36
C SER A 87 8.90 5.18 -11.89
N GLU A 88 9.90 4.92 -11.04
CA GLU A 88 11.33 4.90 -11.42
C GLU A 88 11.63 3.89 -12.54
N VAL A 89 10.88 2.80 -12.61
CA VAL A 89 11.02 1.76 -13.65
C VAL A 89 10.01 1.90 -14.79
N GLY A 90 9.21 2.97 -14.81
CA GLY A 90 8.21 3.23 -15.85
C GLY A 90 7.00 2.31 -15.83
N GLY A 91 6.67 1.71 -14.68
CA GLY A 91 5.50 0.86 -14.50
C GLY A 91 4.19 1.64 -14.38
N ASP A 92 3.07 0.90 -14.36
CA ASP A 92 1.73 1.49 -14.20
C ASP A 92 1.50 1.91 -12.73
N VAL A 93 1.65 3.20 -12.47
CA VAL A 93 1.47 3.80 -11.14
C VAL A 93 0.03 3.69 -10.64
N ILE A 94 -0.99 3.80 -11.49
CA ILE A 94 -2.39 3.73 -11.06
C ILE A 94 -2.75 2.32 -10.58
N THR A 95 -2.32 1.31 -11.33
CA THR A 95 -2.50 -0.09 -10.94
C THR A 95 -1.71 -0.40 -9.67
N ALA A 96 -0.48 0.11 -9.57
CA ALA A 96 0.34 -0.04 -8.36
C ALA A 96 -0.33 0.61 -7.14
N THR A 97 -0.79 1.86 -7.24
CA THR A 97 -1.51 2.57 -6.18
C THR A 97 -2.67 1.72 -5.65
N ARG A 98 -3.55 1.24 -6.54
CA ARG A 98 -4.68 0.40 -6.13
C ARG A 98 -4.23 -0.88 -5.44
N LYS A 99 -3.26 -1.60 -6.03
CA LYS A 99 -2.76 -2.88 -5.52
C LYS A 99 -2.05 -2.73 -4.17
N THR A 100 -1.24 -1.68 -4.02
CA THR A 100 -0.47 -1.40 -2.81
C THR A 100 -1.36 -1.03 -1.66
N VAL A 101 -2.34 -0.12 -1.87
CA VAL A 101 -3.31 0.23 -0.83
C VAL A 101 -4.12 -1.01 -0.42
N HIS A 102 -4.59 -1.79 -1.39
CA HIS A 102 -5.30 -3.04 -1.13
C HIS A 102 -4.47 -4.01 -0.29
N THR A 103 -3.22 -4.22 -0.69
CA THR A 103 -2.33 -5.19 -0.02
C THR A 103 -1.92 -4.71 1.37
N ALA A 104 -1.71 -3.41 1.57
CA ALA A 104 -1.39 -2.84 2.87
C ALA A 104 -2.53 -3.11 3.87
N ILE A 105 -3.78 -2.87 3.46
CA ILE A 105 -4.95 -3.08 4.32
C ILE A 105 -5.20 -4.55 4.64
N THR A 106 -5.10 -5.45 3.64
CA THR A 106 -5.23 -6.89 3.89
C THR A 106 -4.10 -7.43 4.78
N SER A 107 -2.89 -6.88 4.66
CA SER A 107 -1.75 -7.20 5.53
C SER A 107 -1.98 -6.72 6.95
N THR A 108 -2.46 -5.48 7.12
CA THR A 108 -2.84 -4.93 8.43
C THR A 108 -3.92 -5.75 9.10
N ALA A 109 -4.96 -6.17 8.36
CA ALA A 109 -5.99 -7.05 8.87
C ALA A 109 -5.40 -8.39 9.37
N SER A 110 -4.46 -8.95 8.62
CA SER A 110 -3.80 -10.23 8.95
C SER A 110 -2.93 -10.17 10.21
N VAL A 111 -2.37 -9.00 10.53
CA VAL A 111 -1.60 -8.77 11.77
C VAL A 111 -2.45 -8.19 12.91
N GLY A 112 -3.78 -8.06 12.71
CA GLY A 112 -4.71 -7.57 13.73
C GLY A 112 -4.63 -6.06 14.01
N GLY A 113 -4.17 -5.28 13.04
CA GLY A 113 -4.07 -3.81 13.15
C GLY A 113 -5.39 -3.07 12.89
N ASP A 114 -5.41 -1.77 13.20
CA ASP A 114 -6.54 -0.89 12.91
C ASP A 114 -6.62 -0.57 11.40
N ILE A 115 -7.52 -1.26 10.72
CA ILE A 115 -7.75 -1.13 9.27
C ILE A 115 -8.28 0.26 8.91
N GLY A 116 -9.09 0.91 9.75
CA GLY A 116 -9.68 2.22 9.44
C GLY A 116 -8.61 3.31 9.38
N SER A 117 -7.80 3.39 10.44
CA SER A 117 -6.68 4.34 10.50
C SER A 117 -5.63 4.06 9.42
N VAL A 118 -5.32 2.79 9.16
CA VAL A 118 -4.39 2.41 8.08
C VAL A 118 -4.96 2.74 6.71
N ALA A 119 -6.26 2.56 6.47
CA ALA A 119 -6.86 2.89 5.19
C ALA A 119 -6.76 4.38 4.88
N VAL A 120 -7.03 5.26 5.84
CA VAL A 120 -6.85 6.71 5.68
C VAL A 120 -5.39 7.03 5.37
N ALA A 121 -4.46 6.53 6.18
CA ALA A 121 -3.03 6.78 6.00
C ALA A 121 -2.52 6.26 4.64
N ALA A 122 -2.97 5.08 4.21
CA ALA A 122 -2.62 4.50 2.92
C ALA A 122 -3.15 5.32 1.75
N VAL A 123 -4.41 5.79 1.82
CA VAL A 123 -5.04 6.56 0.76
C VAL A 123 -4.41 7.94 0.63
N GLU A 124 -4.20 8.66 1.74
CA GLU A 124 -3.53 9.95 1.77
C GLU A 124 -2.14 9.86 1.11
N GLU A 125 -1.34 8.89 1.55
CA GLU A 125 0.01 8.74 1.06
C GLU A 125 0.05 8.27 -0.38
N ALA A 126 -0.89 7.41 -0.79
CA ALA A 126 -0.98 6.98 -2.17
C ALA A 126 -1.30 8.15 -3.11
N ILE A 127 -2.19 9.07 -2.70
CA ILE A 127 -2.52 10.27 -3.46
C ILE A 127 -1.30 11.18 -3.57
N ASP A 128 -0.59 11.43 -2.46
CA ASP A 128 0.58 12.28 -2.46
C ASP A 128 1.73 11.67 -3.28
N ALA A 129 2.04 10.39 -3.07
CA ALA A 129 3.09 9.70 -3.80
C ALA A 129 2.80 9.63 -5.30
N ALA A 130 1.56 9.30 -5.71
CA ALA A 130 1.17 9.26 -7.11
C ALA A 130 1.22 10.68 -7.73
N GLY A 131 0.75 11.70 -7.02
CA GLY A 131 0.84 13.09 -7.44
C GLY A 131 2.28 13.55 -7.63
N SER A 132 3.19 13.14 -6.74
CA SER A 132 4.63 13.47 -6.83
C SER A 132 5.32 12.92 -8.08
N VAL A 133 4.74 11.88 -8.70
CA VAL A 133 5.23 11.27 -9.94
C VAL A 133 4.37 11.62 -11.16
N GLY A 134 3.50 12.62 -11.04
CA GLY A 134 2.76 13.22 -12.17
C GLY A 134 1.39 12.61 -12.46
N VAL A 135 0.86 11.74 -11.60
CA VAL A 135 -0.51 11.21 -11.72
C VAL A 135 -1.53 12.26 -11.30
N SER A 136 -2.70 12.29 -11.96
CA SER A 136 -3.76 13.21 -11.58
C SER A 136 -4.37 12.86 -10.22
N SER A 137 -4.76 13.87 -9.44
CA SER A 137 -5.41 13.67 -8.14
C SER A 137 -6.68 12.83 -8.25
N THR A 138 -7.46 12.98 -9.32
CA THR A 138 -8.68 12.21 -9.56
C THR A 138 -8.42 10.72 -9.73
N GLU A 139 -7.48 10.37 -10.59
CA GLU A 139 -7.15 8.95 -10.82
C GLU A 139 -6.50 8.33 -9.59
N ALA A 140 -5.63 9.08 -8.89
CA ALA A 140 -4.99 8.62 -7.66
C ALA A 140 -6.02 8.38 -6.53
N VAL A 141 -6.94 9.32 -6.30
CA VAL A 141 -8.02 9.18 -5.31
C VAL A 141 -8.87 7.97 -5.66
N GLN A 142 -9.32 7.85 -6.92
CA GLN A 142 -10.16 6.73 -7.34
C GLN A 142 -9.44 5.39 -7.14
N ALA A 143 -8.19 5.28 -7.57
CA ALA A 143 -7.42 4.05 -7.45
C ALA A 143 -7.17 3.66 -5.98
N ALA A 144 -6.78 4.62 -5.15
CA ALA A 144 -6.49 4.40 -3.74
C ALA A 144 -7.75 4.04 -2.94
N VAL A 145 -8.84 4.81 -3.07
CA VAL A 145 -10.10 4.58 -2.36
C VAL A 145 -10.72 3.24 -2.75
N VAL A 146 -10.75 2.91 -4.06
CA VAL A 146 -11.25 1.61 -4.53
C VAL A 146 -10.39 0.46 -3.99
N GLY A 147 -9.06 0.61 -4.01
CA GLY A 147 -8.15 -0.38 -3.44
C GLY A 147 -8.41 -0.61 -1.95
N ALA A 148 -8.63 0.46 -1.19
CA ALA A 148 -8.87 0.38 0.24
C ALA A 148 -10.18 -0.32 0.59
N ILE A 149 -11.25 0.08 -0.08
CA ILE A 149 -12.59 -0.46 0.16
C ILE A 149 -12.66 -1.92 -0.25
N LYS A 150 -12.12 -2.30 -1.42
CA LYS A 150 -12.12 -3.70 -1.87
C LYS A 150 -11.36 -4.59 -0.88
N ALA A 151 -10.21 -4.14 -0.37
CA ALA A 151 -9.46 -4.87 0.64
C ALA A 151 -10.22 -5.06 1.95
N ALA A 152 -10.94 -4.02 2.38
CA ALA A 152 -11.74 -4.06 3.60
C ALA A 152 -12.99 -4.95 3.43
N ASP A 153 -13.69 -4.84 2.29
CA ASP A 153 -14.86 -5.65 1.95
C ASP A 153 -14.49 -7.16 1.85
N GLU A 154 -13.30 -7.49 1.35
CA GLU A 154 -12.75 -8.85 1.33
C GLU A 154 -12.49 -9.42 2.74
N SER A 155 -12.23 -8.54 3.73
CA SER A 155 -12.06 -8.94 5.13
C SER A 155 -13.42 -9.17 5.82
N SER A 156 -14.29 -8.15 5.80
CA SER A 156 -15.70 -8.28 6.19
C SER A 156 -16.52 -7.06 5.76
N SER A 157 -17.85 -7.20 5.75
CA SER A 157 -18.75 -6.07 5.48
C SER A 157 -18.63 -4.95 6.52
N GLU A 158 -18.39 -5.29 7.79
CA GLU A 158 -18.15 -4.33 8.86
C GLU A 158 -16.83 -3.57 8.67
N ALA A 159 -15.76 -4.25 8.26
CA ALA A 159 -14.49 -3.61 7.93
C ALA A 159 -14.65 -2.67 6.73
N GLY A 160 -15.36 -3.11 5.69
CA GLY A 160 -15.73 -2.29 4.54
C GLY A 160 -16.45 -0.99 4.92
N ASN A 161 -17.49 -1.09 5.76
CA ASN A 161 -18.22 0.07 6.26
C ASN A 161 -17.32 0.99 7.10
N ALA A 162 -16.51 0.43 8.00
CA ALA A 162 -15.58 1.21 8.81
C ALA A 162 -14.57 2.00 7.96
N VAL A 163 -14.06 1.42 6.87
CA VAL A 163 -13.17 2.11 5.93
C VAL A 163 -13.91 3.20 5.16
N ARG A 164 -15.13 2.94 4.68
CA ARG A 164 -15.94 3.98 4.00
C ARG A 164 -16.18 5.17 4.92
N ASP A 165 -16.57 4.92 6.17
CA ASP A 165 -16.81 5.96 7.18
C ASP A 165 -15.53 6.73 7.52
N ALA A 166 -14.40 6.03 7.70
CA ALA A 166 -13.11 6.65 8.01
C ALA A 166 -12.64 7.55 6.86
N LEU A 167 -12.73 7.09 5.61
CA LEU A 167 -12.33 7.87 4.43
C LEU A 167 -13.22 9.10 4.22
N LEU A 168 -14.53 8.99 4.42
CA LEU A 168 -15.46 10.13 4.33
C LEU A 168 -15.25 11.15 5.47
N SER A 169 -14.82 10.68 6.64
CA SER A 169 -14.58 11.53 7.80
C SER A 169 -13.19 12.17 7.81
N ALA A 170 -12.28 11.73 6.94
CA ALA A 170 -10.92 12.25 6.86
C ALA A 170 -10.90 13.65 6.24
N ALA A 171 -10.64 14.67 7.07
CA ALA A 171 -10.62 16.08 6.64
C ALA A 171 -9.53 16.42 5.60
N SER A 172 -8.50 15.57 5.49
CA SER A 172 -7.40 15.64 4.54
C SER A 172 -7.78 15.18 3.13
N LEU A 173 -8.85 14.40 3.00
CA LEU A 173 -9.28 13.83 1.73
C LEU A 173 -10.38 14.70 1.09
N PRO A 174 -10.35 14.90 -0.25
CA PRO A 174 -11.41 15.62 -0.95
C PRO A 174 -12.71 14.81 -0.91
N HIS A 175 -13.64 15.23 -0.04
CA HIS A 175 -14.88 14.50 0.27
C HIS A 175 -15.69 14.13 -0.98
N ASP A 176 -15.83 15.06 -1.93
CA ASP A 176 -16.57 14.86 -3.18
C ASP A 176 -15.96 13.77 -4.06
N MET A 177 -14.62 13.70 -4.10
CA MET A 177 -13.91 12.70 -4.88
C MET A 177 -13.93 11.33 -4.21
N VAL A 178 -13.82 11.29 -2.88
CA VAL A 178 -13.95 10.06 -2.08
C VAL A 178 -15.36 9.49 -2.21
N GLU A 179 -16.39 10.31 -2.03
CA GLU A 179 -17.79 9.92 -2.18
C GLU A 179 -18.07 9.39 -3.59
N LYS A 180 -17.53 10.04 -4.62
CA LYS A 180 -17.64 9.59 -6.01
C LYS A 180 -16.93 8.25 -6.24
N ALA A 181 -15.75 8.05 -5.65
CA ALA A 181 -15.02 6.79 -5.76
C ALA A 181 -15.75 5.63 -5.04
N ILE A 182 -16.33 5.89 -3.87
CA ILE A 182 -17.14 4.95 -3.09
C ILE A 182 -18.40 4.51 -3.86
N SER A 183 -19.11 5.46 -4.45
CA SER A 183 -20.34 5.18 -5.20
C SER A 183 -20.05 4.46 -6.52
N GLY A 184 -19.03 4.91 -7.27
CA GLY A 184 -18.62 4.24 -8.51
C GLY A 184 -18.06 2.82 -8.30
N SER A 185 -17.50 2.51 -7.12
CA SER A 185 -17.00 1.16 -6.82
C SER A 185 -18.11 0.12 -6.62
N SER A 186 -19.36 0.55 -6.44
CA SER A 186 -20.53 -0.33 -6.24
C SER A 186 -21.17 -0.79 -7.56
N GLU A 187 -20.71 -0.25 -8.69
CA GLU A 187 -21.21 -0.52 -10.03
C GLU A 187 -20.29 -1.46 -10.87
N GLU A 188 -19.12 -1.84 -10.35
CA GLU A 188 -18.18 -2.83 -10.94
C GLU A 188 -18.33 -4.23 -10.33
#